data_AF-A0AAW7DF55-F1
#
_entry.id   AF-A0AAW7DF55-F1
#
_cell.length_a   1.000
_cell.length_b   1.000
_cell.length_c   1.000
_cell.angle_alpha   90.00
_cell.angle_beta   90.00
_cell.angle_gamma   90.00
#
_symmetry.space_group_name_H-M   'P 1'
#
loop_
_entity.id
_entity.type
_entity.pdbx_description
1 polymer ?
#
loop_
_entity_poly.entity_id
_entity_poly.type
_entity_poly.pdbx_seq_one_letter_code
_entity_poly.pdbx_strand_id
1 'polypeptide(L)' 'MNNIYFIKSGPKPNKPDGTPDKRRRITPPNKPKHPGLKPHIHKPVD' A
#
# COMPACT_ATOMS: atom_id res chain seq x y z
N MET A 1 18.92 -27.04 -15.02
CA MET A 1 18.10 -26.69 -13.83
C MET A 1 18.56 -25.34 -13.34
N ASN A 2 17.90 -24.25 -13.77
CA ASN A 2 18.35 -22.91 -13.46
C ASN A 2 17.88 -22.56 -12.05
N ASN A 3 18.80 -22.59 -11.09
CA ASN A 3 18.56 -22.13 -9.73
C ASN A 3 18.23 -20.63 -9.77
N ILE A 4 16.94 -20.29 -9.68
CA ILE A 4 16.47 -18.92 -9.49
C ILE A 4 16.81 -18.56 -8.05
N TYR A 5 18.07 -18.15 -7.82
CA TYR A 5 18.50 -17.63 -6.54
C TYR A 5 17.65 -16.38 -6.26
N PHE A 6 16.82 -16.48 -5.22
CA PHE A 6 15.98 -15.40 -4.73
C PHE A 6 16.88 -14.24 -4.27
N ILE A 7 17.16 -13.27 -5.15
CA ILE A 7 17.94 -12.08 -4.81
C ILE A 7 17.23 -11.40 -3.64
N LYS A 8 17.78 -11.52 -2.44
CA LYS A 8 17.22 -10.88 -1.25
C LYS A 8 17.30 -9.37 -1.48
N SER A 9 16.16 -8.70 -1.41
CA SER A 9 16.12 -7.24 -1.49
C SER A 9 17.02 -6.66 -0.42
N GLY A 10 17.92 -5.75 -0.80
CA GLY A 10 18.81 -5.06 0.13
C GLY A 10 18.05 -4.26 1.21
N PRO A 11 18.78 -3.73 2.21
CA PRO A 11 18.20 -2.88 3.23
C PRO A 11 17.47 -1.69 2.60
N LYS A 12 16.27 -1.37 3.12
CA LYS A 12 15.46 -0.26 2.61
C LYS A 12 16.24 1.06 2.73
N PRO A 13 16.22 1.93 1.71
CA PRO A 13 16.90 3.21 1.76
C PRO A 13 16.40 4.09 2.92
N ASN A 14 17.34 4.76 3.58
CA ASN A 14 17.06 5.83 4.55
C ASN A 14 17.05 7.19 3.84
N LYS A 15 16.52 8.21 4.53
CA LYS A 15 16.65 9.62 4.14
C LYS A 15 18.13 10.08 4.28
N PRO A 16 18.51 11.22 3.68
CA PRO A 16 19.83 11.82 3.91
C PRO A 16 20.17 12.01 5.39
N ASP A 17 19.14 12.26 6.23
CA ASP A 17 19.28 12.43 7.68
C ASP A 17 19.39 11.10 8.46
N GLY A 18 19.55 9.96 7.77
CA GLY A 18 19.66 8.63 8.38
C GLY A 18 18.36 8.03 8.93
N THR A 19 17.28 8.82 9.00
CA THR A 19 15.97 8.31 9.42
C THR A 19 15.33 7.40 8.36
N PRO A 20 14.58 6.36 8.75
CA PRO A 20 13.89 5.49 7.80
C PRO A 20 13.00 6.29 6.85
N ASP A 21 13.10 6.03 5.55
CA ASP A 21 12.26 6.73 4.58
C ASP A 21 10.81 6.23 4.64
N LYS A 22 10.00 6.92 5.45
CA LYS A 22 8.58 6.63 5.67
C LYS A 22 7.68 7.05 4.50
N ARG A 23 8.19 7.70 3.44
CA ARG A 23 7.40 8.16 2.28
C ARG A 23 6.60 7.06 1.58
N ARG A 24 6.94 5.78 1.79
CA ARG A 24 6.23 4.62 1.22
C ARG A 24 5.05 4.09 2.04
N ARG A 25 4.72 4.66 3.22
CA ARG A 25 3.69 4.06 4.06
C ARG A 25 2.71 5.10 4.62
N ILE A 26 1.54 5.20 3.97
CA ILE A 26 0.35 5.74 4.61
C ILE A 26 -0.13 4.67 5.59
N THR A 27 0.03 4.91 6.89
CA THR A 27 -0.55 4.03 7.90
C THR A 27 -2.07 4.09 7.79
N PRO A 28 -2.81 2.97 7.88
CA PRO A 28 -4.27 2.98 7.92
C PRO A 28 -4.90 4.05 8.83
N PRO A 29 -4.38 4.33 10.06
CA PRO A 29 -4.87 5.43 10.89
C PRO A 29 -4.72 6.82 10.26
N ASN A 30 -3.72 7.04 9.39
CA ASN A 30 -3.46 8.31 8.72
C ASN A 30 -4.01 8.34 7.28
N LYS A 31 -4.76 7.32 6.84
CA LYS A 31 -5.39 7.33 5.51
C LYS A 31 -6.56 8.33 5.53
N PRO A 32 -6.63 9.28 4.58
CA PRO A 32 -7.78 10.18 4.50
C PRO A 32 -9.07 9.37 4.33
N LYS A 33 -10.06 9.64 5.18
CA LYS A 33 -11.40 9.05 5.06
C LYS A 33 -12.12 9.80 3.94
N HIS A 34 -12.08 9.25 2.73
CA HIS A 34 -12.92 9.73 1.65
C HIS A 34 -14.40 9.48 2.01
N PRO A 35 -15.34 10.33 1.55
CA PRO A 35 -16.76 10.05 1.72
C PRO A 35 -17.06 8.67 1.11
N GLY A 36 -17.86 7.88 1.82
CA GLY A 36 -18.35 6.61 1.29
C GLY A 36 -19.16 6.85 0.01
N LEU A 37 -19.00 5.96 -0.98
CA LEU A 37 -19.90 5.93 -2.13
C LEU A 37 -21.32 5.65 -1.63
N LYS A 38 -22.32 6.28 -2.28
CA LYS A 38 -23.72 5.95 -2.01
C LYS A 38 -23.95 4.46 -2.32
N PRO A 39 -24.73 3.74 -1.51
CA PRO A 39 -25.05 2.35 -1.80
C PRO A 39 -25.78 2.26 -3.15
N HIS A 40 -25.43 1.27 -3.96
CA HIS A 40 -26.16 0.95 -5.18
C HIS A 40 -27.41 0.14 -4.82
N ILE A 41 -28.60 0.66 -5.15
CA ILE A 41 -29.87 -0.06 -4.97
C ILE A 41 -30.17 -0.81 -6.27
N HIS A 42 -30.11 -2.14 -6.23
CA HIS A 42 -30.57 -2.97 -7.35
C HIS A 42 -32.09 -2.91 -7.46
N LYS A 43 -32.60 -2.66 -8.67
CA LYS A 43 -34.02 -2.84 -8.96
C LYS A 43 -34.33 -4.34 -9.02
N PRO A 44 -35.41 -4.81 -8.38
CA PRO A 44 -35.89 -6.16 -8.64
C PRO A 44 -36.23 -6.28 -10.13
N VAL A 45 -35.90 -7.42 -10.73
CA VAL A 45 -36.38 -7.80 -12.07
C VAL A 45 -37.80 -8.34 -11.89
N ASP A 46 -38.72 -7.88 -12.75
CA ASP A 46 -40.14 -8.29 -12.76
C ASP A 46 -40.34 -9.79 -13.02
#